data_AF-A0A0J9FAL4-F1
#
_entry.id   AF-A0A0J9FAL4-F1
#
_cell.length_a   1.000
_cell.length_b   1.000
_cell.length_c   1.000
_cell.angle_alpha   90.00
_cell.angle_beta   90.00
_cell.angle_gamma   90.00
#
_symmetry.space_group_name_H-M   'P 1'
#
loop_
_entity.id
_entity.type
_entity.pdbx_description
1 polymer ?
#
loop_
_entity_poly.entity_id
_entity_poly.type
_entity_poly.pdbx_seq_one_letter_code
_entity_poly.pdbx_strand_id
1 'polypeptide(L)'
;MKDALAAANFMKCAKFLYNTLFDDELKYFKPRIFIKYKQPVNGYDVTVMCLLYNYTYDKERNTEIWGNALLYFEKEDNRFYIYNESFSDSVLYYVNEQEVRDNMILELDYLPKSTNEYLSHNSPFFFSDVDFDGEEELIINNWRCGIRYCNTYDVYKITNNEVKQLTEAPFINPTGKISDYNTEFDSIGKTITVHKRTGSVYYDGYYKYGLAKKVILNSDDRLSKYNQIELIEAKIIGYDKNTDSNTPTRPYRLYKKINARLQKVREGRYNGISEYDTIDINKIHK
;
A
#
# COMPACT_ATOMS: atom_id res chain seq x y z
N MET A 1 -13.18 14.58 11.50
CA MET A 1 -12.62 13.85 10.33
C MET A 1 -11.21 13.34 10.55
N LYS A 2 -10.40 13.87 11.49
CA LYS A 2 -9.04 13.37 11.78
C LYS A 2 -9.00 11.96 12.39
N ASP A 3 -10.08 11.50 13.03
CA ASP A 3 -10.10 10.20 13.75
C ASP A 3 -10.59 9.00 12.90
N ALA A 4 -11.08 9.23 11.67
CA ALA A 4 -11.66 8.15 10.87
C ALA A 4 -10.61 7.23 10.22
N LEU A 5 -9.36 7.68 10.07
CA LEU A 5 -8.31 6.92 9.39
C LEU A 5 -7.56 5.96 10.33
N ALA A 6 -7.35 6.35 11.59
CA ALA A 6 -6.88 5.45 12.64
C ALA A 6 -7.89 4.33 12.92
N ALA A 7 -9.18 4.59 12.69
CA ALA A 7 -10.25 3.62 12.89
C ALA A 7 -10.22 2.45 11.88
N ALA A 8 -9.67 2.61 10.68
CA ALA A 8 -9.76 1.57 9.64
C ALA A 8 -8.92 0.33 9.97
N ASN A 9 -7.63 0.50 10.30
CA ASN A 9 -6.79 -0.61 10.74
C ASN A 9 -7.30 -1.20 12.06
N PHE A 10 -7.71 -0.35 13.02
CA PHE A 10 -8.30 -0.80 14.27
C PHE A 10 -9.55 -1.67 14.07
N MET A 11 -10.49 -1.25 13.22
CA MET A 11 -11.69 -2.02 12.88
C MET A 11 -11.35 -3.35 12.20
N LYS A 12 -10.36 -3.37 11.30
CA LYS A 12 -9.88 -4.61 10.67
C LYS A 12 -9.29 -5.57 11.71
N CYS A 13 -8.44 -5.08 12.61
CA CYS A 13 -7.86 -5.86 13.70
C CYS A 13 -8.94 -6.40 14.64
N ALA A 14 -9.87 -5.54 15.07
CA ALA A 14 -10.98 -5.94 15.94
C ALA A 14 -11.88 -6.98 15.28
N LYS A 15 -12.21 -6.81 14.00
CA LYS A 15 -12.97 -7.80 13.22
C LYS A 15 -12.22 -9.12 13.10
N PHE A 16 -10.92 -9.08 12.82
CA PHE A 16 -10.09 -10.28 12.74
C PHE A 16 -10.04 -11.04 14.07
N LEU A 17 -9.79 -10.33 15.18
CA LEU A 17 -9.82 -10.91 16.52
C LEU A 17 -11.18 -11.48 16.87
N TYR A 18 -12.26 -10.77 16.56
CA TYR A 18 -13.63 -11.24 16.79
C TYR A 18 -13.89 -12.57 16.06
N ASN A 19 -13.58 -12.61 14.77
CA ASN A 19 -13.72 -13.81 13.94
C ASN A 19 -12.83 -14.96 14.43
N THR A 20 -11.70 -14.68 15.06
CA THR A 20 -10.80 -15.71 15.60
C THR A 20 -11.29 -16.26 16.94
N LEU A 21 -11.82 -15.39 17.80
CA LEU A 21 -12.07 -15.70 19.22
C LEU A 21 -13.52 -16.10 19.50
N PHE A 22 -14.49 -15.63 18.71
CA PHE A 22 -15.92 -15.75 19.04
C PHE A 22 -16.76 -16.37 17.91
N ASP A 23 -16.24 -16.50 16.70
CA ASP A 23 -16.95 -17.15 15.61
C ASP A 23 -16.65 -18.66 15.62
N ASP A 24 -17.53 -19.42 16.27
CA ASP A 24 -17.39 -20.86 16.45
C ASP A 24 -17.47 -21.64 15.13
N GLU A 25 -18.12 -21.10 14.08
CA GLU A 25 -18.06 -21.70 12.75
C GLU A 25 -16.65 -21.55 12.16
N LEU A 26 -16.08 -20.34 12.21
CA LEU A 26 -14.73 -20.07 11.66
C LEU A 26 -13.61 -20.79 12.41
N LYS A 27 -13.73 -21.01 13.73
CA LYS A 27 -12.77 -21.79 14.53
C LYS A 27 -12.60 -23.22 14.04
N TYR A 28 -13.66 -23.85 13.55
CA TYR A 28 -13.62 -25.23 13.07
C TYR A 28 -13.01 -25.36 11.66
N PHE A 29 -12.97 -24.27 10.89
CA PHE A 29 -12.66 -24.34 9.46
C PHE A 29 -11.31 -23.76 9.05
N LYS A 30 -10.60 -22.99 9.89
CA LYS A 30 -9.32 -22.36 9.51
C LYS A 30 -8.23 -22.58 10.56
N PRO A 31 -7.12 -23.26 10.22
CA PRO A 31 -6.02 -23.39 11.17
C PRO A 31 -5.41 -22.02 11.51
N ARG A 32 -5.14 -21.80 12.80
CA ARG A 32 -4.47 -20.63 13.36
C ARG A 32 -2.99 -20.93 13.48
N ILE A 33 -2.16 -20.12 12.83
CA ILE A 33 -0.71 -20.26 12.86
C ILE A 33 -0.12 -19.06 13.57
N PHE A 34 0.71 -19.32 14.56
CA PHE A 34 1.46 -18.31 15.30
C PHE A 34 2.90 -18.31 14.81
N ILE A 35 3.41 -17.15 14.44
CA ILE A 35 4.78 -17.00 13.94
C ILE A 35 5.48 -15.99 14.84
N LYS A 36 6.71 -16.31 15.22
CA LYS A 36 7.62 -15.41 15.92
C LYS A 36 8.90 -15.27 15.11
N TYR A 37 9.27 -14.04 14.78
CA TYR A 37 10.57 -13.78 14.18
C TYR A 37 11.64 -13.77 15.26
N LYS A 38 12.75 -14.47 15.03
CA LYS A 38 13.82 -14.64 16.03
C LYS A 38 14.61 -13.36 16.29
N GLN A 39 14.80 -12.55 15.25
CA GLN A 39 15.49 -11.27 15.32
C GLN A 39 14.52 -10.09 15.31
N PRO A 40 14.84 -8.99 16.02
CA PRO A 40 14.14 -7.74 15.86
C PRO A 40 14.27 -7.21 14.42
N VAL A 41 13.19 -6.67 13.89
CA VAL A 41 13.14 -6.04 12.56
C VAL A 41 12.94 -4.54 12.74
N ASN A 42 13.93 -3.74 12.32
CA ASN A 42 13.99 -2.31 12.61
C ASN A 42 13.83 -1.99 14.13
N GLY A 43 14.36 -2.87 14.98
CA GLY A 43 14.27 -2.78 16.43
C GLY A 43 12.92 -3.19 17.04
N TYR A 44 12.00 -3.76 16.25
CA TYR A 44 10.75 -4.35 16.75
C TYR A 44 10.84 -5.86 16.85
N ASP A 45 10.43 -6.42 17.98
CA ASP A 45 10.04 -7.82 18.06
C ASP A 45 8.69 -8.00 17.36
N VAL A 46 8.63 -8.94 16.42
CA VAL A 46 7.44 -9.15 15.58
C VAL A 46 6.87 -10.55 15.80
N THR A 47 5.59 -10.59 16.12
CA THR A 47 4.80 -11.83 16.17
C THR A 47 3.60 -11.70 15.24
N VAL A 48 3.16 -12.82 14.68
CA VAL A 48 2.07 -12.86 13.71
C VAL A 48 1.09 -13.95 14.07
N MET A 49 -0.20 -13.62 14.07
CA MET A 49 -1.28 -14.60 14.07
C MET A 49 -1.89 -14.65 12.68
N CYS A 50 -1.68 -15.76 11.97
CA CYS A 50 -2.17 -15.99 10.61
C CYS A 50 -3.36 -16.97 10.62
N LEU A 51 -4.46 -16.57 9.98
CA LEU A 51 -5.61 -17.41 9.65
C LEU A 51 -5.57 -17.78 8.18
N LEU A 52 -5.37 -19.07 7.91
CA LEU A 52 -5.20 -19.55 6.52
C LEU A 52 -6.44 -19.33 5.67
N TYR A 53 -6.20 -19.14 4.38
CA TYR A 53 -7.25 -19.25 3.39
C TYR A 53 -7.68 -20.71 3.18
N ASN A 54 -8.99 -20.91 3.03
CA ASN A 54 -9.59 -22.21 2.68
C ASN A 54 -9.64 -22.47 1.17
N TYR A 55 -9.10 -21.57 0.36
CA TYR A 55 -9.12 -21.71 -1.08
C TYR A 55 -8.10 -22.76 -1.52
N THR A 56 -8.60 -23.86 -2.05
CA THR A 56 -7.80 -24.96 -2.60
C THR A 56 -7.31 -24.69 -4.02
N TYR A 57 -7.86 -23.69 -4.72
CA TYR A 57 -7.57 -23.44 -6.14
C TYR A 57 -6.21 -22.76 -6.39
N ASP A 58 -5.75 -21.94 -5.45
CA ASP A 58 -4.49 -21.19 -5.58
C ASP A 58 -3.37 -21.76 -4.70
N LYS A 59 -3.65 -22.82 -3.93
CA LYS A 59 -2.61 -23.56 -3.20
C LYS A 59 -1.86 -24.45 -4.17
N GLU A 60 -0.55 -24.25 -4.26
CA GLU A 60 0.33 -25.12 -5.02
C GLU A 60 0.73 -26.33 -4.16
N ARG A 61 0.75 -26.19 -2.82
CA ARG A 61 1.10 -27.24 -1.85
C ARG A 61 0.28 -27.17 -0.57
N ASN A 62 0.05 -28.33 0.04
CA ASN A 62 -0.69 -28.44 1.31
C ASN A 62 0.04 -27.83 2.51
N THR A 63 1.34 -27.57 2.38
CA THR A 63 2.21 -27.02 3.42
C THR A 63 2.32 -25.50 3.33
N GLU A 64 1.75 -24.84 2.32
CA GLU A 64 1.76 -23.39 2.20
C GLU A 64 0.99 -22.69 3.31
N ILE A 65 1.63 -21.68 3.92
CA ILE A 65 1.00 -20.79 4.89
C ILE A 65 0.75 -19.43 4.24
N TRP A 66 -0.51 -19.22 3.87
CA TRP A 66 -1.01 -17.99 3.26
C TRP A 66 -2.43 -17.70 3.76
N GLY A 67 -2.67 -16.48 4.22
CA GLY A 67 -3.92 -16.15 4.89
C GLY A 67 -4.05 -14.68 5.29
N ASN A 68 -5.13 -14.36 6.00
CA ASN A 68 -5.24 -13.07 6.68
C ASN A 68 -4.39 -13.10 7.95
N ALA A 69 -3.74 -12.01 8.33
CA ALA A 69 -2.94 -12.00 9.54
C ALA A 69 -3.05 -10.72 10.36
N LEU A 70 -2.78 -10.88 11.65
CA LEU A 70 -2.54 -9.79 12.58
C LEU A 70 -1.07 -9.82 12.96
N LEU A 71 -0.34 -8.78 12.59
CA LEU A 71 1.05 -8.59 12.97
C LEU A 71 1.08 -7.70 14.20
N TYR A 72 1.84 -8.12 15.22
CA TYR A 72 2.08 -7.36 16.43
C TYR A 72 3.56 -6.96 16.45
N PHE A 73 3.79 -5.65 16.54
CA PHE A 73 5.10 -5.04 16.62
C PHE A 73 5.29 -4.50 18.03
N GLU A 74 6.38 -4.92 18.68
CA GLU A 74 6.73 -4.49 20.03
C GLU A 74 8.17 -3.97 20.09
N LYS A 75 8.32 -2.82 20.72
CA LYS A 75 9.59 -2.21 21.15
C LYS A 75 9.31 -1.56 22.50
N GLU A 76 10.34 -1.34 23.33
CA GLU A 76 10.22 -0.91 24.74
C GLU A 76 9.02 0.01 25.04
N ASP A 77 8.93 1.15 24.35
CA ASP A 77 7.85 2.14 24.55
C ASP A 77 6.81 2.19 23.42
N ASN A 78 6.87 1.30 22.43
CA ASN A 78 5.98 1.34 21.27
C ASN A 78 5.41 -0.04 20.93
N ARG A 79 4.08 -0.13 20.88
CA ARG A 79 3.35 -1.36 20.58
C ARG A 79 2.18 -1.06 19.68
N PHE A 80 2.05 -1.81 18.59
CA PHE A 80 0.91 -1.66 17.70
C PHE A 80 0.63 -2.94 16.92
N TYR A 81 -0.58 -2.99 16.37
CA TYR A 81 -1.05 -4.10 15.55
C TYR A 81 -1.31 -3.62 14.13
N ILE A 82 -0.98 -4.45 13.15
CA ILE A 82 -1.31 -4.23 11.75
C ILE A 82 -2.04 -5.43 11.20
N TYR A 83 -3.19 -5.17 10.59
CA TYR A 83 -3.88 -6.17 9.80
C TYR A 83 -3.25 -6.29 8.42
N ASN A 84 -2.80 -7.49 8.07
CA ASN A 84 -2.40 -7.85 6.72
C ASN A 84 -3.52 -8.65 6.06
N GLU A 85 -4.00 -8.16 4.91
CA GLU A 85 -5.11 -8.80 4.22
C GLU A 85 -4.69 -10.10 3.54
N SER A 86 -3.41 -10.27 3.19
CA SER A 86 -2.91 -11.42 2.47
C SER A 86 -1.46 -11.66 2.86
N PHE A 87 -1.27 -12.21 4.05
CA PHE A 87 0.04 -12.49 4.62
C PHE A 87 0.59 -13.80 4.08
N SER A 88 1.81 -13.73 3.56
CA SER A 88 2.69 -14.87 3.45
C SER A 88 4.14 -14.41 3.50
N ASP A 89 4.99 -15.21 4.13
CA ASP A 89 6.43 -15.07 4.07
C ASP A 89 6.95 -16.02 2.98
N SER A 90 7.92 -15.61 2.16
CA SER A 90 8.48 -16.49 1.12
C SER A 90 8.96 -17.85 1.67
N VAL A 91 9.48 -17.91 2.91
CA VAL A 91 9.87 -19.18 3.55
C VAL A 91 8.64 -20.04 3.82
N LEU A 92 7.57 -19.42 4.29
CA LEU A 92 6.30 -20.09 4.58
C LEU A 92 5.55 -20.52 3.31
N TYR A 93 5.69 -19.75 2.23
CA TYR A 93 5.02 -20.03 0.96
C TYR A 93 5.79 -20.99 0.08
N TYR A 94 7.12 -20.89 -0.03
CA TYR A 94 7.93 -21.66 -1.00
C TYR A 94 8.73 -22.78 -0.36
N VAL A 95 9.08 -22.67 0.92
CA VAL A 95 10.02 -23.60 1.56
C VAL A 95 9.35 -24.50 2.58
N ASN A 96 8.27 -24.07 3.25
CA ASN A 96 7.67 -24.87 4.30
C ASN A 96 7.24 -26.27 3.81
N GLU A 97 7.76 -27.30 4.46
CA GLU A 97 7.42 -28.71 4.25
C GLU A 97 6.58 -29.28 5.39
N GLN A 98 6.38 -28.50 6.47
CA GLN A 98 5.63 -28.96 7.62
C GLN A 98 4.13 -28.92 7.34
N GLU A 99 3.45 -30.02 7.63
CA GLU A 99 1.99 -30.07 7.57
C GLU A 99 1.37 -29.03 8.51
N VAL A 100 0.46 -28.25 7.95
CA VAL A 100 -0.17 -27.15 8.66
C VAL A 100 -1.24 -27.67 9.62
N ARG A 101 -1.14 -27.30 10.89
CA ARG A 101 -2.06 -27.70 11.96
C ARG A 101 -2.52 -26.50 12.76
N ASP A 102 -3.72 -26.57 13.32
CA ASP A 102 -4.25 -25.50 14.14
C ASP A 102 -3.41 -25.31 15.43
N ASN A 103 -3.21 -24.06 15.81
CA ASN A 103 -2.34 -23.60 16.91
C ASN A 103 -0.85 -23.95 16.75
N MET A 104 -0.39 -24.20 15.53
CA MET A 104 1.03 -24.37 15.25
C MET A 104 1.79 -23.09 15.56
N ILE A 105 2.95 -23.23 16.22
CA ILE A 105 3.87 -22.12 16.52
C ILE A 105 5.14 -22.33 15.68
N LEU A 106 5.54 -21.30 14.96
CA LEU A 106 6.73 -21.28 14.11
C LEU A 106 7.68 -20.19 14.56
N GLU A 107 8.95 -20.53 14.71
CA GLU A 107 10.02 -19.54 14.91
C GLU A 107 10.84 -19.41 13.63
N LEU A 108 10.84 -18.22 13.03
CA LEU A 108 11.43 -17.97 11.73
C LEU A 108 12.58 -16.97 11.81
N ASP A 109 13.60 -17.21 10.99
CA ASP A 109 14.56 -16.17 10.65
C ASP A 109 13.90 -15.23 9.61
N TYR A 110 13.73 -13.97 9.97
CA TYR A 110 13.23 -12.92 9.09
C TYR A 110 14.18 -12.70 7.90
N LEU A 111 13.63 -12.77 6.69
CA LEU A 111 14.33 -12.43 5.46
C LEU A 111 14.12 -10.96 5.12
N PRO A 112 15.16 -10.10 5.17
CA PRO A 112 15.03 -8.70 4.85
C PRO A 112 14.93 -8.47 3.33
N LYS A 113 14.34 -7.33 2.97
CA LYS A 113 14.36 -6.83 1.59
C LYS A 113 15.79 -6.62 1.08
N SER A 114 15.96 -6.63 -0.24
CA SER A 114 17.24 -6.23 -0.82
C SER A 114 17.49 -4.73 -0.65
N THR A 115 18.76 -4.31 -0.52
CA THR A 115 19.12 -2.90 -0.23
C THR A 115 18.59 -1.91 -1.27
N ASN A 116 18.56 -2.30 -2.55
CA ASN A 116 18.13 -1.44 -3.65
C ASN A 116 16.65 -1.60 -4.00
N GLU A 117 15.92 -2.43 -3.26
CA GLU A 117 14.53 -2.76 -3.52
C GLU A 117 13.61 -1.89 -2.65
N TYR A 118 12.68 -1.16 -3.28
CA TYR A 118 11.67 -0.37 -2.58
C TYR A 118 10.46 -1.19 -2.17
N LEU A 119 10.06 -2.17 -2.99
CA LEU A 119 8.91 -3.03 -2.74
C LEU A 119 9.35 -4.49 -2.74
N SER A 120 9.55 -5.05 -1.55
CA SER A 120 10.06 -6.41 -1.44
C SER A 120 9.04 -7.46 -1.84
N HIS A 121 9.40 -8.28 -2.82
CA HIS A 121 8.55 -9.40 -3.21
C HIS A 121 8.44 -10.44 -2.09
N ASN A 122 9.57 -10.82 -1.47
CA ASN A 122 9.67 -12.01 -0.61
C ASN A 122 9.40 -11.75 0.88
N SER A 123 9.50 -10.49 1.31
CA SER A 123 9.35 -10.12 2.71
C SER A 123 7.88 -9.76 3.00
N PRO A 124 7.25 -10.34 4.04
CA PRO A 124 5.83 -10.07 4.35
C PRO A 124 5.57 -8.65 4.87
N PHE A 125 6.61 -8.02 5.39
CA PHE A 125 6.66 -6.61 5.77
C PHE A 125 8.13 -6.17 5.73
N PHE A 126 8.38 -4.87 5.64
CA PHE A 126 9.73 -4.28 5.66
C PHE A 126 9.63 -2.77 5.91
N PHE A 127 10.78 -2.13 6.12
CA PHE A 127 10.88 -0.68 6.31
C PHE A 127 11.62 -0.06 5.12
N SER A 128 11.10 1.06 4.61
CA SER A 128 11.73 1.81 3.52
C SER A 128 11.22 3.24 3.49
N ASP A 129 12.12 4.20 3.25
CA ASP A 129 11.79 5.60 2.95
C ASP A 129 11.16 5.68 1.55
N VAL A 130 9.83 5.54 1.48
CA VAL A 130 9.08 5.56 0.22
C VAL A 130 8.55 6.94 -0.12
N ASP A 131 8.49 7.87 0.85
CA ASP A 131 8.07 9.25 0.60
C ASP A 131 9.22 10.25 0.36
N PHE A 132 10.47 9.76 0.44
CA PHE A 132 11.73 10.46 0.22
C PHE A 132 12.02 11.57 1.23
N ASP A 133 11.39 11.53 2.39
CA ASP A 133 11.60 12.47 3.49
C ASP A 133 12.82 12.15 4.37
N GLY A 134 13.37 10.94 4.23
CA GLY A 134 14.54 10.45 4.95
C GLY A 134 14.22 9.55 6.14
N GLU A 135 12.95 9.37 6.50
CA GLU A 135 12.49 8.44 7.53
C GLU A 135 11.87 7.20 6.87
N GLU A 136 12.03 6.03 7.46
CA GLU A 136 11.46 4.81 6.88
C GLU A 136 9.99 4.63 7.27
N GLU A 137 9.13 4.34 6.29
CA GLU A 137 7.79 3.83 6.52
C GLU A 137 7.77 2.32 6.71
N LEU A 138 6.80 1.83 7.50
CA LEU A 138 6.47 0.41 7.54
C LEU A 138 5.61 0.06 6.33
N ILE A 139 6.03 -0.96 5.59
CA ILE A 139 5.37 -1.44 4.40
C ILE A 139 4.90 -2.87 4.64
N ILE A 140 3.61 -3.12 4.44
CA ILE A 140 3.00 -4.44 4.52
C ILE A 140 2.81 -4.97 3.12
N ASN A 141 3.38 -6.14 2.86
CA ASN A 141 3.21 -6.87 1.61
C ASN A 141 1.94 -7.71 1.68
N ASN A 142 0.98 -7.40 0.82
CA ASN A 142 -0.21 -8.21 0.59
C ASN A 142 0.09 -9.15 -0.59
N TRP A 143 0.45 -10.37 -0.23
CA TRP A 143 0.88 -11.44 -1.12
C TRP A 143 -0.16 -11.73 -2.19
N ARG A 144 0.25 -11.69 -3.47
CA ARG A 144 -0.57 -12.03 -4.65
C ARG A 144 -1.92 -11.30 -4.75
N CYS A 145 -2.09 -10.13 -4.11
CA CYS A 145 -3.34 -9.34 -4.15
C CYS A 145 -3.46 -8.42 -5.36
N GLY A 146 -2.42 -8.29 -6.17
CA GLY A 146 -2.37 -7.45 -7.35
C GLY A 146 -2.78 -8.16 -8.63
N ILE A 147 -2.78 -7.41 -9.73
CA ILE A 147 -2.95 -7.95 -11.08
C ILE A 147 -1.84 -8.97 -11.34
N ARG A 148 -2.17 -10.11 -11.96
CA ARG A 148 -1.22 -11.20 -12.29
C ARG A 148 -0.51 -11.81 -11.08
N TYR A 149 -1.21 -11.89 -9.94
CA TYR A 149 -0.65 -12.43 -8.69
C TYR A 149 0.61 -11.69 -8.22
N CYS A 150 0.75 -10.44 -8.63
CA CYS A 150 1.75 -9.54 -8.10
C CYS A 150 1.36 -9.08 -6.69
N ASN A 151 2.30 -8.55 -5.94
CA ASN A 151 2.07 -8.13 -4.57
C ASN A 151 1.57 -6.69 -4.55
N THR A 152 0.59 -6.39 -3.69
CA THR A 152 0.19 -5.01 -3.40
C THR A 152 0.70 -4.61 -2.03
N TYR A 153 0.87 -3.31 -1.79
CA TYR A 153 1.51 -2.84 -0.57
C TYR A 153 0.65 -1.80 0.15
N ASP A 154 0.54 -1.94 1.47
CA ASP A 154 0.01 -0.90 2.35
C ASP A 154 1.17 -0.20 3.05
N VAL A 155 1.18 1.13 3.01
CA VAL A 155 2.26 1.95 3.59
C VAL A 155 1.75 2.62 4.86
N TYR A 156 2.55 2.57 5.92
CA TYR A 156 2.24 3.13 7.23
C TYR A 156 3.36 4.04 7.70
N LYS A 157 3.01 5.26 8.06
CA LYS A 157 3.91 6.18 8.74
C LYS A 157 3.80 5.94 10.26
N ILE A 158 4.96 5.82 10.91
CA ILE A 158 5.05 5.60 12.36
C ILE A 158 5.62 6.88 12.97
N THR A 159 4.83 7.56 13.81
CA THR A 159 5.24 8.81 14.47
C THR A 159 4.77 8.80 15.92
N ASN A 160 5.67 8.94 16.90
CA ASN A 160 5.32 9.07 18.32
C ASN A 160 4.31 8.00 18.80
N ASN A 161 4.55 6.73 18.49
CA ASN A 161 3.68 5.58 18.79
C ASN A 161 2.32 5.56 18.06
N GLU A 162 2.05 6.51 17.18
CA GLU A 162 0.92 6.45 16.27
C GLU A 162 1.35 5.79 14.97
N VAL A 163 0.51 4.86 14.50
CA VAL A 163 0.69 4.21 13.20
C VAL A 163 -0.46 4.59 12.29
N LYS A 164 -0.14 5.33 11.24
CA LYS A 164 -1.11 5.89 10.31
C LYS A 164 -0.88 5.32 8.91
N GLN A 165 -1.89 4.67 8.36
CA GLN A 165 -1.86 4.24 6.97
C GLN A 165 -1.87 5.46 6.03
N LEU A 166 -0.96 5.47 5.07
CA LEU A 166 -0.93 6.44 3.99
C LEU A 166 -1.88 5.98 2.89
N THR A 167 -3.11 6.50 2.94
CA THR A 167 -4.19 6.14 2.01
C THR A 167 -4.36 7.15 0.87
N GLU A 168 -3.44 8.09 0.74
CA GLU A 168 -3.44 9.09 -0.32
C GLU A 168 -2.51 8.64 -1.45
N ALA A 169 -2.63 9.32 -2.59
CA ALA A 169 -1.74 9.11 -3.72
C ALA A 169 -0.28 9.41 -3.33
N PRO A 170 0.69 8.64 -3.83
CA PRO A 170 0.55 7.57 -4.83
C PRO A 170 0.18 6.19 -4.26
N PHE A 171 0.25 6.02 -2.94
CA PHE A 171 0.15 4.73 -2.24
C PHE A 171 -1.20 4.04 -2.42
N ILE A 172 -2.28 4.83 -2.38
CA ILE A 172 -3.61 4.43 -2.86
C ILE A 172 -4.07 5.45 -3.89
N ASN A 173 -4.33 4.97 -5.09
CA ASN A 173 -4.70 5.78 -6.24
C ASN A 173 -5.92 5.16 -6.98
N PRO A 174 -6.51 5.82 -7.99
CA PRO A 174 -7.71 5.32 -8.67
C PRO A 174 -7.52 3.96 -9.36
N THR A 175 -6.28 3.51 -9.56
CA THR A 175 -5.95 2.20 -10.12
C THR A 175 -5.77 1.11 -9.06
N GLY A 176 -5.79 1.48 -7.77
CA GLY A 176 -5.63 0.57 -6.63
C GLY A 176 -4.45 0.95 -5.73
N LYS A 177 -3.98 -0.01 -4.95
CA LYS A 177 -2.74 0.08 -4.18
C LYS A 177 -1.52 0.07 -5.09
N ILE A 178 -0.39 0.59 -4.63
CA ILE A 178 0.91 0.34 -5.26
C ILE A 178 1.24 -1.15 -5.27
N SER A 179 1.99 -1.59 -6.27
CA SER A 179 2.39 -2.99 -6.47
C SER A 179 3.76 -3.09 -7.13
N ASP A 180 4.41 -4.24 -6.97
CA ASP A 180 5.68 -4.59 -7.64
C ASP A 180 5.48 -4.80 -9.14
N TYR A 181 4.23 -4.94 -9.57
CA TYR A 181 3.87 -4.89 -10.97
C TYR A 181 3.87 -3.45 -11.49
N ASN A 182 3.11 -2.54 -10.88
CA ASN A 182 2.73 -1.28 -11.52
C ASN A 182 3.50 -0.05 -11.03
N THR A 183 4.38 -0.17 -10.03
CA THR A 183 5.02 0.97 -9.37
C THR A 183 6.52 0.93 -9.53
N GLU A 184 7.10 2.06 -9.94
CA GLU A 184 8.55 2.25 -10.10
C GLU A 184 9.01 3.41 -9.23
N PHE A 185 10.12 3.22 -8.51
CA PHE A 185 10.75 4.23 -7.66
C PHE A 185 12.07 4.67 -8.29
N ASP A 186 12.28 5.99 -8.36
CA ASP A 186 13.53 6.61 -8.75
C ASP A 186 14.09 7.37 -7.55
N SER A 187 15.10 6.79 -6.90
CA SER A 187 15.73 7.36 -5.70
C SER A 187 16.53 8.63 -5.99
N ILE A 188 17.11 8.75 -7.19
CA ILE A 188 17.92 9.91 -7.60
C ILE A 188 17.00 11.08 -7.90
N GLY A 189 15.98 10.84 -8.72
CA GLY A 189 14.97 11.84 -9.06
C GLY A 189 13.96 12.11 -7.94
N LYS A 190 13.91 11.25 -6.91
CA LYS A 190 12.89 11.23 -5.86
C LYS A 190 11.49 11.24 -6.43
N THR A 191 11.23 10.29 -7.32
CA THR A 191 9.93 10.15 -7.99
C THR A 191 9.36 8.75 -7.90
N ILE A 192 8.03 8.68 -7.90
CA ILE A 192 7.25 7.45 -7.94
C ILE A 192 6.43 7.47 -9.22
N THR A 193 6.53 6.43 -10.03
CA THR A 193 5.71 6.28 -11.24
C THR A 193 4.76 5.12 -11.05
N VAL A 194 3.46 5.40 -11.08
CA VAL A 194 2.40 4.39 -11.05
C VAL A 194 1.85 4.22 -12.45
N HIS A 195 2.13 3.07 -13.05
CA HIS A 195 1.64 2.69 -14.37
C HIS A 195 0.19 2.24 -14.29
N LYS A 196 -0.64 2.78 -15.17
CA LYS A 196 -1.96 2.21 -15.42
C LYS A 196 -1.76 0.96 -16.27
N ARG A 197 -2.07 -0.21 -15.71
CA ARG A 197 -1.96 -1.50 -16.40
C ARG A 197 -3.32 -2.18 -16.45
N THR A 198 -3.74 -2.59 -17.63
CA THR A 198 -4.91 -3.47 -17.85
C THR A 198 -4.43 -4.79 -18.44
N GLY A 199 -4.68 -5.89 -17.74
CA GLY A 199 -4.31 -7.23 -18.21
C GLY A 199 -2.80 -7.42 -18.44
N SER A 200 -2.39 -7.66 -19.68
CA SER A 200 -1.00 -8.05 -20.05
C SER A 200 -0.08 -6.93 -20.44
N VAL A 201 -0.58 -5.72 -20.66
CA VAL A 201 0.13 -4.77 -21.53
C VAL A 201 0.23 -3.36 -20.95
N TYR A 202 1.40 -2.75 -21.15
CA TYR A 202 1.80 -1.41 -20.70
C TYR A 202 1.22 -0.29 -21.59
N TYR A 203 -0.09 -0.23 -21.81
CA TYR A 203 -0.64 0.72 -22.81
C TYR A 203 -1.80 1.57 -22.31
N ASP A 204 -1.77 1.99 -21.04
CA ASP A 204 -2.84 2.85 -20.52
C ASP A 204 -2.34 4.18 -19.94
N GLY A 205 -1.03 4.35 -19.80
CA GLY A 205 -0.42 5.55 -19.24
C GLY A 205 0.23 5.36 -17.87
N TYR A 206 0.55 6.47 -17.22
CA TYR A 206 1.09 6.51 -15.88
C TYR A 206 0.76 7.85 -15.19
N TYR A 207 0.82 7.82 -13.87
CA TYR A 207 0.91 8.99 -13.01
C TYR A 207 2.29 9.00 -12.39
N LYS A 208 2.99 10.13 -12.48
CA LYS A 208 4.32 10.32 -11.92
C LYS A 208 4.25 11.40 -10.86
N TYR A 209 4.73 11.04 -9.69
CA TYR A 209 4.72 11.85 -8.50
C TYR A 209 6.15 12.18 -8.09
N GLY A 210 6.36 13.37 -7.54
CA GLY A 210 7.67 13.82 -7.10
C GLY A 210 7.60 14.56 -5.78
N LEU A 211 8.75 14.65 -5.12
CA LEU A 211 8.90 15.37 -3.87
C LEU A 211 8.71 16.89 -4.08
N ALA A 212 7.70 17.46 -3.45
CA ALA A 212 7.47 18.89 -3.39
C ALA A 212 7.71 19.41 -1.96
N LYS A 213 8.43 20.53 -1.84
CA LYS A 213 8.61 21.22 -0.57
C LYS A 213 7.49 22.23 -0.39
N LYS A 214 6.65 22.02 0.62
CA LYS A 214 5.59 22.96 0.97
C LYS A 214 5.92 23.77 2.21
N VAL A 215 5.42 24.99 2.21
CA VAL A 215 5.46 25.90 3.35
C VAL A 215 4.02 26.27 3.66
N ILE A 216 3.54 25.88 4.83
CA ILE A 216 2.23 26.29 5.35
C ILE A 216 2.46 27.29 6.47
N LEU A 217 1.67 28.37 6.46
CA LEU A 217 1.50 29.24 7.61
C LEU A 217 0.40 28.62 8.50
N ASN A 218 0.79 28.18 9.68
CA ASN A 218 -0.13 27.62 10.65
C ASN A 218 -0.99 28.71 11.30
N SER A 219 -2.03 28.30 12.02
CA SER A 219 -2.93 29.22 12.75
C SER A 219 -2.24 29.99 13.88
N ASP A 220 -1.03 29.58 14.27
CA ASP A 220 -0.17 30.25 15.25
C ASP A 220 0.88 31.15 14.59
N ASP A 221 0.68 31.51 13.31
CA ASP A 221 1.59 32.29 12.46
C ASP A 221 3.00 31.69 12.29
N ARG A 222 3.18 30.41 12.63
CA ARG A 222 4.45 29.70 12.38
C ARG A 222 4.47 29.05 11.02
N LEU A 223 5.57 29.23 10.30
CA LEU A 223 5.82 28.53 9.05
C LEU A 223 6.28 27.10 9.33
N SER A 224 5.46 26.11 8.96
CA SER A 224 5.87 24.72 8.89
C SER A 224 6.30 24.38 7.47
N LYS A 225 7.51 23.83 7.34
CA LYS A 225 7.98 23.22 6.10
C LYS A 225 7.76 21.71 6.20
N TYR A 226 7.15 21.13 5.18
CA TYR A 226 7.03 19.68 5.09
C TYR A 226 7.21 19.24 3.64
N ASN A 227 7.72 18.02 3.51
CA ASN A 227 7.81 17.34 2.24
C ASN A 227 6.46 16.70 1.94
N GLN A 228 6.00 16.82 0.70
CA GLN A 228 4.79 16.15 0.23
C GLN A 228 5.07 15.56 -1.15
N ILE A 229 4.66 14.32 -1.36
CA ILE A 229 4.63 13.76 -2.71
C ILE A 229 3.44 14.36 -3.47
N GLU A 230 3.71 14.93 -4.64
CA GLU A 230 2.68 15.53 -5.50
C GLU A 230 2.71 14.96 -6.91
N LEU A 231 1.55 14.97 -7.58
CA LEU A 231 1.48 14.63 -8.99
C LEU A 231 2.19 15.72 -9.82
N ILE A 232 3.27 15.34 -10.52
CA ILE A 232 4.08 16.25 -11.33
C ILE A 232 3.91 16.01 -12.84
N GLU A 233 3.50 14.80 -13.20
CA GLU A 233 3.28 14.40 -14.58
C GLU A 233 2.21 13.31 -14.65
N ALA A 234 1.36 13.40 -15.66
CA ALA A 234 0.46 12.33 -16.03
C ALA A 234 0.60 12.10 -17.53
N LYS A 235 0.55 10.83 -17.95
CA LYS A 235 0.52 10.43 -19.35
C LYS A 235 -0.56 9.39 -19.55
N ILE A 236 -1.31 9.46 -20.65
CA ILE A 236 -2.16 8.35 -21.13
C ILE A 236 -1.64 7.93 -22.50
N ILE A 237 -1.40 6.63 -22.68
CA ILE A 237 -0.91 6.02 -23.92
C ILE A 237 -1.97 5.06 -24.46
N GLY A 238 -3.20 5.53 -24.71
CA GLY A 238 -4.25 4.65 -25.25
C GLY A 238 -5.67 4.99 -24.85
N TYR A 239 -6.33 5.78 -25.68
CA TYR A 239 -7.73 5.65 -26.16
C TYR A 239 -7.89 6.87 -27.07
N ASP A 240 -7.22 6.80 -28.22
CA ASP A 240 -7.54 7.72 -29.31
C ASP A 240 -9.03 7.51 -29.64
N LYS A 241 -9.67 8.60 -30.03
CA LYS A 241 -11.11 8.72 -30.36
C LYS A 241 -11.70 7.38 -30.75
N ASN A 242 -12.76 6.95 -30.05
CA ASN A 242 -13.61 5.86 -30.52
C ASN A 242 -13.86 6.12 -32.01
N THR A 243 -13.33 5.27 -32.91
CA THR A 243 -13.20 5.62 -34.34
C THR A 243 -14.55 5.88 -35.01
N ASP A 244 -15.64 5.52 -34.35
CA ASP A 244 -17.03 5.76 -34.77
C ASP A 244 -17.77 6.85 -34.00
N SER A 245 -17.19 7.43 -32.94
CA SER A 245 -17.78 8.58 -32.25
C SER A 245 -16.71 9.57 -31.81
N ASN A 246 -16.85 10.83 -32.23
CA ASN A 246 -16.03 11.98 -31.82
C ASN A 246 -16.11 12.30 -30.30
N THR A 247 -16.54 11.35 -29.47
CA THR A 247 -16.75 11.50 -28.04
C THR A 247 -15.55 10.91 -27.28
N PRO A 248 -14.75 11.75 -26.59
CA PRO A 248 -13.65 11.24 -25.76
C PRO A 248 -14.19 10.42 -24.59
N THR A 249 -13.51 9.31 -24.29
CA THR A 249 -13.82 8.42 -23.16
C THR A 249 -13.66 9.16 -21.82
N ARG A 250 -14.37 8.69 -20.78
CA ARG A 250 -14.28 9.28 -19.42
C ARG A 250 -12.84 9.37 -18.89
N PRO A 251 -11.97 8.34 -19.06
CA PRO A 251 -10.55 8.44 -18.66
C PRO A 251 -9.79 9.56 -19.38
N TYR A 252 -9.99 9.72 -20.69
CA TYR A 252 -9.31 10.77 -21.46
C TYR A 252 -9.73 12.19 -21.04
N ARG A 253 -11.02 12.39 -20.71
CA ARG A 253 -11.51 13.69 -20.21
C ARG A 253 -10.88 14.06 -18.86
N LEU A 254 -10.72 13.09 -17.96
CA LEU A 254 -10.06 13.31 -16.67
C LEU A 254 -8.60 13.71 -16.88
N TYR A 255 -7.88 12.98 -17.72
CA TYR A 255 -6.49 13.28 -18.08
C TYR A 255 -6.28 14.68 -18.66
N LYS A 256 -7.09 15.09 -19.65
CA LYS A 256 -6.98 16.44 -20.23
C LYS A 256 -7.14 17.53 -19.16
N LYS A 257 -7.99 17.30 -18.17
CA LYS A 257 -8.19 18.24 -17.05
C LYS A 257 -6.99 18.25 -16.10
N ILE A 258 -6.47 17.08 -15.74
CA ILE A 258 -5.25 16.95 -14.92
C ILE A 258 -4.10 17.70 -15.60
N ASN A 259 -3.86 17.48 -16.88
CA ASN A 259 -2.80 18.17 -17.62
C ASN A 259 -3.00 19.69 -17.71
N ALA A 260 -4.24 20.15 -17.94
CA ALA A 260 -4.54 21.58 -17.94
C ALA A 260 -4.28 22.22 -16.56
N ARG A 261 -4.56 21.50 -15.47
CA ARG A 261 -4.20 21.96 -14.12
C ARG A 261 -2.69 21.91 -13.90
N LEU A 262 -1.99 20.85 -14.33
CA LEU A 262 -0.54 20.72 -14.17
C LEU A 262 0.17 21.88 -14.85
N GLN A 263 -0.32 22.31 -16.01
CA GLN A 263 0.16 23.51 -16.69
C GLN A 263 -0.04 24.77 -15.84
N LYS A 264 -1.21 24.94 -15.18
CA LYS A 264 -1.44 26.06 -14.26
C LYS A 264 -0.54 26.03 -13.02
N VAL A 265 -0.21 24.85 -12.49
CA VAL A 265 0.76 24.70 -11.40
C VAL A 265 2.14 25.17 -11.88
N ARG A 266 2.58 24.73 -13.07
CA ARG A 266 3.85 25.18 -13.68
C ARG A 266 3.91 26.68 -13.92
N GLU A 267 2.77 27.31 -14.20
CA GLU A 267 2.62 28.77 -14.35
C GLU A 267 2.53 29.53 -13.00
N GLY A 268 2.61 28.84 -11.85
CA GLY A 268 2.50 29.44 -10.52
C GLY A 268 1.07 29.88 -10.16
N ARG A 269 0.06 29.40 -10.88
CA ARG A 269 -1.36 29.79 -10.72
C ARG A 269 -2.15 28.80 -9.85
N TYR A 270 -1.51 27.76 -9.32
CA TYR A 270 -2.15 26.68 -8.54
C TYR A 270 -1.13 25.96 -7.64
N ASN A 271 -1.54 25.50 -6.45
CA ASN A 271 -0.63 25.05 -5.37
C ASN A 271 -0.44 23.52 -5.25
N GLY A 272 -0.93 22.73 -6.22
CA GLY A 272 -0.83 21.26 -6.20
C GLY A 272 -2.03 20.59 -6.86
N ILE A 273 -1.90 19.31 -7.25
CA ILE A 273 -2.94 18.55 -7.96
C ILE A 273 -2.99 17.12 -7.43
N SER A 274 -4.20 16.59 -7.32
CA SER A 274 -4.47 15.15 -7.16
C SER A 274 -5.13 14.58 -8.41
N GLU A 275 -4.87 13.31 -8.71
CA GLU A 275 -5.59 12.54 -9.73
C GLU A 275 -7.07 12.33 -9.38
N TYR A 276 -7.46 12.52 -8.11
CA TYR A 276 -8.84 12.48 -7.63
C TYR A 276 -9.57 13.82 -7.69
N ASP A 277 -8.91 14.92 -8.08
CA ASP A 277 -9.54 16.25 -8.10
C ASP A 277 -10.77 16.25 -9.02
N THR A 278 -11.94 16.02 -8.43
CA THR A 278 -13.22 15.84 -9.11
C THR A 278 -13.63 17.08 -9.90
N ILE A 279 -14.55 16.84 -10.83
CA ILE A 279 -15.15 17.84 -11.68
C ILE A 279 -16.08 18.70 -10.82
N ASP A 280 -15.64 19.90 -10.45
CA ASP A 280 -16.59 20.93 -10.05
C ASP A 280 -17.22 21.52 -11.32
N ILE A 281 -18.31 20.89 -11.78
CA ILE A 281 -19.09 21.35 -12.95
C ILE A 281 -19.71 22.73 -12.65
N ASN A 282 -19.83 23.10 -11.37
CA ASN A 282 -20.50 24.32 -10.94
C ASN A 282 -19.58 25.55 -10.82
N LYS A 283 -18.25 25.39 -11.00
CA LYS A 283 -17.31 26.53 -10.99
C LYS A 283 -16.95 27.09 -12.37
N ILE A 284 -17.55 26.60 -13.45
CA ILE A 284 -17.34 27.15 -14.82
C ILE A 284 -18.39 28.22 -15.17
N HIS A 285 -19.38 28.46 -14.32
CA HIS A 285 -20.29 29.61 -14.45
C HIS A 285 -20.26 30.48 -13.21
N LYS A 286 -19.26 31.36 -13.16
CA LYS A 286 -19.38 32.74 -12.69
C LYS A 286 -18.39 33.61 -13.45
#